data_AF-A0A519XWH5-F1
#
_entry.id   AF-A0A519XWH5-F1
#
_cell.length_a   1.000
_cell.length_b   1.000
_cell.length_c   1.000
_cell.angle_alpha   90.00
_cell.angle_beta   90.00
_cell.angle_gamma   90.00
#
_symmetry.space_group_name_H-M   'P 1'
#
loop_
_entity.id
_entity.type
_entity.pdbx_description
1 polymer ?
#
loop_
_entity_poly.entity_id
_entity_poly.type
_entity_poly.pdbx_seq_one_letter_code
_entity_poly.pdbx_strand_id
1 'polypeptide(L)'
;MLLALTVPIFYTSVGVLLGLVVLLLLAKSLLGIVVIGELEVGVVAKKFARTSLGAGRLIALEGEAGLQADTLAPGWHFFLWPWQYAVTKEPMTVVPQGEIGLVVANGGSPIPPSHMLGRVIGCDDYQDARAFLTGGGEKGRQLGILTSGTYRINTALFTVITRRNAEAMGMSPNELTIYRVVPDAVGIVTTLDGIPIEPGEIAGPVIPEHDNFQDAQRF
;
A
#
# COMPACT_ATOMS: atom_id res chain seq x y z
N MET A 1 -40.22 26.12 -51.80
CA MET A 1 -39.65 24.76 -51.97
C MET A 1 -38.26 24.56 -51.34
N LEU A 2 -37.63 25.60 -50.74
CA LEU A 2 -36.35 25.48 -50.02
C LEU A 2 -36.48 25.07 -48.54
N LEU A 3 -37.58 25.45 -47.87
CA LEU A 3 -37.81 25.19 -46.45
C LEU A 3 -38.03 23.70 -46.10
N ALA A 4 -38.49 22.88 -47.05
CA ALA A 4 -38.79 21.46 -46.80
C ALA A 4 -37.54 20.57 -46.84
N LEU A 5 -36.46 20.99 -47.51
CA LEU A 5 -35.17 20.28 -47.54
C LEU A 5 -34.26 20.66 -46.36
N THR A 6 -34.41 21.87 -45.80
CA THR A 6 -33.61 22.34 -44.66
C THR A 6 -34.00 21.65 -43.34
N VAL A 7 -35.27 21.27 -43.19
CA VAL A 7 -35.79 20.63 -41.96
C VAL A 7 -35.21 19.21 -41.76
N PRO A 8 -35.17 18.31 -42.78
CA PRO A 8 -34.49 17.02 -42.68
C PRO A 8 -32.99 17.13 -42.40
N ILE A 9 -32.31 18.06 -43.07
CA ILE A 9 -30.87 18.29 -42.87
C ILE A 9 -30.63 18.76 -41.44
N PHE A 10 -31.43 19.69 -40.92
CA PHE A 10 -31.33 20.17 -39.54
C PHE A 10 -31.44 19.04 -38.51
N TYR A 11 -32.43 18.15 -38.62
CA TYR A 11 -32.56 17.01 -37.70
C TYR A 11 -31.41 16.00 -37.81
N THR A 12 -30.89 15.73 -39.02
CA THR A 12 -29.70 14.88 -39.18
C THR A 12 -28.46 15.51 -38.58
N SER A 13 -28.24 16.81 -38.76
CA SER A 13 -27.13 17.55 -38.17
C SER A 13 -27.19 17.54 -36.64
N VAL A 14 -28.38 17.76 -36.07
CA VAL A 14 -28.60 17.72 -34.62
C VAL A 14 -28.37 16.31 -34.09
N GLY A 15 -28.85 15.27 -34.79
CA GLY A 15 -28.62 13.87 -34.41
C GLY A 15 -27.14 13.48 -34.44
N VAL A 16 -26.40 13.89 -35.47
CA VAL A 16 -24.95 13.66 -35.57
C VAL A 16 -24.22 14.38 -34.46
N LEU A 17 -24.55 15.65 -34.18
CA LEU A 17 -23.92 16.42 -33.11
C LEU A 17 -24.18 15.76 -31.75
N LEU A 18 -25.41 15.34 -31.48
CA LEU A 18 -25.80 14.71 -30.23
C LEU A 18 -25.11 13.34 -30.05
N GLY A 19 -25.02 12.55 -31.14
CA GLY A 19 -24.24 11.31 -31.15
C GLY A 19 -22.75 11.53 -30.88
N LEU A 20 -22.17 12.59 -31.44
CA LEU A 20 -20.75 12.94 -31.25
C LEU A 20 -20.48 13.41 -29.81
N VAL A 21 -21.41 14.17 -29.22
CA VAL A 21 -21.35 14.55 -27.79
C VAL A 21 -21.44 13.32 -26.90
N VAL A 22 -22.39 12.41 -27.15
CA VAL A 22 -22.50 11.15 -26.40
C VAL A 22 -21.24 10.29 -26.55
N LEU A 23 -20.69 10.21 -27.77
CA LEU A 23 -19.45 9.48 -28.03
C LEU A 23 -18.27 10.08 -27.24
N LEU A 24 -18.13 11.41 -27.20
CA LEU A 24 -17.09 12.08 -26.43
C LEU A 24 -17.25 11.86 -24.92
N LEU A 25 -18.50 11.88 -24.41
CA LEU A 25 -18.79 11.58 -23.01
C LEU A 25 -18.46 10.12 -22.66
N LEU A 26 -18.76 9.19 -23.57
CA LEU A 26 -18.46 7.77 -23.39
C LEU A 26 -17.00 7.42 -23.67
N ALA A 27 -16.25 8.23 -24.41
CA ALA A 27 -14.88 7.94 -24.83
C ALA A 27 -13.96 7.64 -23.64
N LYS A 28 -14.08 8.40 -22.53
CA LYS A 28 -13.32 8.14 -21.30
C LYS A 28 -13.60 6.76 -20.72
N SER A 29 -14.88 6.37 -20.70
CA SER A 29 -15.31 5.07 -20.18
C SER A 29 -14.93 3.92 -21.14
N LEU A 30 -15.03 4.14 -22.44
CA LEU A 30 -14.72 3.17 -23.50
C LEU A 30 -13.22 2.89 -23.60
N LEU A 31 -12.37 3.91 -23.43
CA LEU A 31 -10.91 3.78 -23.39
C LEU A 31 -10.38 3.36 -22.01
N GLY A 32 -11.23 3.40 -20.98
CA GLY A 32 -10.85 3.06 -19.60
C GLY A 32 -9.74 3.97 -19.06
N ILE A 33 -9.88 5.29 -19.27
CA ILE A 33 -8.84 6.26 -18.89
C ILE A 33 -8.94 6.59 -17.41
N VAL A 34 -7.85 6.38 -16.68
CA VAL A 34 -7.67 6.75 -15.28
C VAL A 34 -6.43 7.63 -15.16
N VAL A 35 -6.57 8.77 -14.50
CA VAL A 35 -5.45 9.69 -14.23
C VAL A 35 -5.19 9.69 -12.73
N ILE A 36 -3.97 9.37 -12.31
CA ILE A 36 -3.53 9.41 -10.91
C ILE A 36 -2.75 10.70 -10.68
N GLY A 37 -3.10 11.44 -9.62
CA GLY A 37 -2.41 12.67 -9.26
C GLY A 37 -0.97 12.45 -8.81
N GLU A 38 -0.16 13.52 -8.80
CA GLU A 38 1.26 13.46 -8.44
C GLU A 38 1.54 13.05 -7.00
N LEU A 39 0.61 13.33 -6.08
CA LEU A 39 0.68 12.98 -4.66
C LEU A 39 -0.31 11.86 -4.29
N GLU A 40 -0.74 11.08 -5.30
CA GLU A 40 -1.68 9.98 -5.13
C GLU A 40 -1.04 8.65 -5.57
N VAL A 41 -1.55 7.56 -5.01
CA VAL A 41 -1.33 6.19 -5.45
C VAL A 41 -2.67 5.58 -5.84
N GLY A 42 -2.72 4.91 -6.99
CA GLY A 42 -3.93 4.23 -7.43
C GLY A 42 -3.98 2.79 -6.92
N VAL A 43 -4.83 2.51 -5.96
CA VAL A 43 -5.12 1.14 -5.51
C VAL A 43 -6.14 0.51 -6.46
N VAL A 44 -5.78 -0.62 -7.06
CA VAL A 44 -6.59 -1.27 -8.10
C VAL A 44 -7.30 -2.48 -7.51
N ALA A 45 -8.60 -2.61 -7.78
CA ALA A 45 -9.37 -3.82 -7.55
C ALA A 45 -10.01 -4.30 -8.85
N LYS A 46 -9.92 -5.59 -9.12
CA LYS A 46 -10.56 -6.23 -10.27
C LYS A 46 -11.87 -6.87 -9.85
N LYS A 47 -12.98 -6.37 -10.38
CA LYS A 47 -14.35 -6.79 -9.99
C LYS A 47 -14.64 -8.23 -10.37
N PHE A 48 -14.10 -8.69 -11.50
CA PHE A 48 -14.23 -10.07 -11.95
C PHE A 48 -13.05 -10.50 -12.82
N ALA A 49 -12.73 -11.78 -12.77
CA ALA A 49 -11.69 -12.43 -13.56
C ALA A 49 -12.07 -13.89 -13.81
N ARG A 50 -11.30 -14.60 -14.64
CA ARG A 50 -11.48 -16.05 -14.86
C ARG A 50 -11.16 -16.86 -13.60
N THR A 51 -10.26 -16.34 -12.76
CA THR A 51 -9.80 -16.95 -11.52
C THR A 51 -10.24 -16.09 -10.34
N SER A 52 -10.85 -16.70 -9.34
CA SER A 52 -11.17 -16.05 -8.07
C SER A 52 -9.98 -16.12 -7.12
N LEU A 53 -9.85 -15.14 -6.23
CA LEU A 53 -8.85 -15.15 -5.18
C LEU A 53 -9.00 -16.40 -4.29
N GLY A 54 -7.89 -17.08 -4.02
CA GLY A 54 -7.87 -18.24 -3.12
C GLY A 54 -8.36 -17.88 -1.71
N ALA A 55 -9.06 -18.81 -1.05
CA ALA A 55 -9.58 -18.60 0.29
C ALA A 55 -8.47 -18.19 1.28
N GLY A 56 -8.69 -17.11 2.05
CA GLY A 56 -7.75 -16.59 3.03
C GLY A 56 -6.72 -15.58 2.49
N ARG A 57 -6.67 -15.34 1.17
CA ARG A 57 -5.86 -14.26 0.58
C ARG A 57 -6.69 -12.99 0.46
N LEU A 58 -6.06 -11.84 0.73
CA LEU A 58 -6.69 -10.52 0.62
C LEU A 58 -6.31 -9.80 -0.69
N ILE A 59 -5.10 -10.04 -1.19
CA ILE A 59 -4.51 -9.37 -2.35
C ILE A 59 -4.22 -10.41 -3.44
N ALA A 60 -4.64 -10.09 -4.66
CA ALA A 60 -4.41 -10.84 -5.88
C ALA A 60 -3.03 -10.55 -6.47
N LEU A 61 -2.30 -11.62 -6.80
CA LEU A 61 -0.98 -11.55 -7.43
C LEU A 61 -1.06 -11.81 -8.94
N GLU A 62 -1.93 -12.72 -9.38
CA GLU A 62 -1.94 -13.22 -10.76
C GLU A 62 -3.14 -12.71 -11.58
N GLY A 63 -3.60 -11.48 -11.30
CA GLY A 63 -4.74 -10.89 -12.01
C GLY A 63 -6.10 -11.54 -11.68
N GLU A 64 -6.18 -12.21 -10.52
CA GLU A 64 -7.39 -12.77 -9.93
C GLU A 64 -8.40 -11.65 -9.60
N ALA A 65 -9.67 -12.02 -9.39
CA ALA A 65 -10.67 -11.08 -8.91
C ALA A 65 -10.34 -10.63 -7.47
N GLY A 66 -10.39 -9.32 -7.19
CA GLY A 66 -10.06 -8.75 -5.87
C GLY A 66 -9.10 -7.57 -5.93
N LEU A 67 -8.64 -7.12 -4.77
CA LEU A 67 -7.59 -6.10 -4.61
C LEU A 67 -6.30 -6.59 -5.25
N GLN A 68 -5.64 -5.79 -6.08
CA GLN A 68 -4.40 -6.18 -6.76
C GLN A 68 -3.19 -5.76 -5.93
N ALA A 69 -2.09 -6.51 -6.05
CA ALA A 69 -0.82 -6.15 -5.42
C ALA A 69 -0.23 -4.88 -6.04
N ASP A 70 -0.23 -4.79 -7.38
CA ASP A 70 0.38 -3.68 -8.10
C ASP A 70 -0.51 -2.43 -8.01
N THR A 71 0.10 -1.29 -7.68
CA THR A 71 -0.54 0.02 -7.67
C THR A 71 -0.25 0.80 -8.94
N LEU A 72 -1.05 1.82 -9.21
CA LEU A 72 -0.82 2.76 -10.31
C LEU A 72 -0.01 3.95 -9.82
N ALA A 73 1.12 4.18 -10.47
CA ALA A 73 1.93 5.38 -10.30
C ALA A 73 1.19 6.63 -10.85
N PRO A 74 1.62 7.86 -10.49
CA PRO A 74 1.11 9.09 -11.07
C PRO A 74 1.14 9.10 -12.60
N GLY A 75 0.13 9.68 -13.22
CA GLY A 75 0.03 9.82 -14.67
C GLY A 75 -1.20 9.15 -15.29
N TRP A 76 -1.14 8.98 -16.60
CA TRP A 76 -2.24 8.46 -17.42
C TRP A 76 -2.15 6.95 -17.57
N HIS A 77 -3.24 6.28 -17.22
CA HIS A 77 -3.42 4.85 -17.39
C HIS A 77 -4.63 4.59 -18.29
N PHE A 78 -4.51 3.58 -19.15
CA PHE A 78 -5.51 3.20 -20.15
C PHE A 78 -5.98 1.77 -19.92
N PHE A 79 -7.10 1.38 -20.55
CA PHE A 79 -7.68 0.04 -20.47
C PHE A 79 -8.15 -0.38 -19.06
N LEU A 80 -8.33 0.58 -18.16
CA LEU A 80 -8.90 0.37 -16.82
C LEU A 80 -10.41 0.65 -16.87
N TRP A 81 -11.14 -0.24 -17.55
CA TRP A 81 -12.56 -0.07 -17.75
C TRP A 81 -13.35 -0.09 -16.42
N PRO A 82 -14.23 0.90 -16.14
CA PRO A 82 -14.96 0.98 -14.87
C PRO A 82 -15.84 -0.23 -14.54
N TRP A 83 -16.25 -1.00 -15.56
CA TRP A 83 -17.02 -2.23 -15.36
C TRP A 83 -16.17 -3.41 -14.89
N GLN A 84 -14.87 -3.45 -15.23
CA GLN A 84 -13.95 -4.52 -14.82
C GLN A 84 -13.07 -4.13 -13.63
N TYR A 85 -12.67 -2.87 -13.56
CA TYR A 85 -11.73 -2.35 -12.56
C TYR A 85 -12.40 -1.28 -11.69
N ALA A 86 -12.07 -1.27 -10.42
CA ALA A 86 -12.29 -0.17 -9.51
C ALA A 86 -10.91 0.38 -9.13
N VAL A 87 -10.68 1.68 -9.37
CA VAL A 87 -9.45 2.34 -8.97
C VAL A 87 -9.78 3.35 -7.89
N THR A 88 -9.25 3.11 -6.69
CA THR A 88 -9.32 4.04 -5.57
C THR A 88 -8.05 4.86 -5.57
N LYS A 89 -8.19 6.18 -5.54
CA LYS A 89 -7.07 7.10 -5.43
C LYS A 89 -6.86 7.41 -3.98
N GLU A 90 -5.66 7.13 -3.49
CA GLU A 90 -5.31 7.38 -2.10
C GLU A 90 -4.09 8.31 -2.03
N PRO A 91 -4.02 9.20 -1.03
CA PRO A 91 -2.86 10.07 -0.88
C PRO A 91 -1.61 9.24 -0.58
N MET A 92 -0.45 9.69 -1.07
CA MET A 92 0.82 9.06 -0.70
C MET A 92 1.05 9.11 0.81
N THR A 93 1.72 8.08 1.33
CA THR A 93 2.06 8.01 2.74
C THR A 93 3.27 8.91 2.98
N VAL A 94 3.11 9.94 3.81
CA VAL A 94 4.19 10.86 4.17
C VAL A 94 4.57 10.63 5.62
N VAL A 95 5.85 10.33 5.85
CA VAL A 95 6.47 10.26 7.17
C VAL A 95 7.32 11.53 7.35
N PRO A 96 6.88 12.49 8.18
CA PRO A 96 7.64 13.70 8.51
C PRO A 96 9.05 13.42 9.04
N GLN A 97 9.91 14.44 8.98
CA GLN A 97 11.22 14.38 9.59
C GLN A 97 11.11 14.34 11.13
N GLY A 98 11.96 13.52 11.76
CA GLY A 98 12.01 13.38 13.22
C GLY A 98 11.01 12.38 13.79
N GLU A 99 10.26 11.68 12.94
CA GLU A 99 9.40 10.56 13.31
C GLU A 99 9.64 9.34 12.41
N ILE A 100 9.12 8.20 12.85
CA ILE A 100 9.11 6.94 12.10
C ILE A 100 7.68 6.52 11.76
N GLY A 101 7.52 5.79 10.66
CA GLY A 101 6.26 5.12 10.32
C GLY A 101 6.32 3.65 10.70
N LEU A 102 5.32 3.16 11.44
CA LEU A 102 5.15 1.73 11.68
C LEU A 102 4.24 1.12 10.63
N VAL A 103 4.60 -0.06 10.14
CA VAL A 103 3.83 -0.76 9.10
C VAL A 103 3.08 -1.94 9.71
N VAL A 104 1.81 -2.08 9.35
CA VAL A 104 0.97 -3.24 9.67
C VAL A 104 0.48 -3.86 8.37
N ALA A 105 0.87 -5.11 8.12
CA ALA A 105 0.43 -5.86 6.96
C ALA A 105 -0.93 -6.53 7.23
N ASN A 106 -1.92 -6.22 6.40
CA ASN A 106 -3.26 -6.78 6.45
C ASN A 106 -3.34 -8.19 5.82
N GLY A 107 -2.37 -8.53 4.97
CA GLY A 107 -2.25 -9.81 4.28
C GLY A 107 -0.81 -10.32 4.27
N GLY A 108 -0.64 -11.62 4.03
CA GLY A 108 0.63 -12.32 4.13
C GLY A 108 0.47 -13.67 4.82
N SER A 109 1.59 -14.36 5.03
CA SER A 109 1.64 -15.58 5.84
C SER A 109 1.33 -15.27 7.31
N PRO A 110 0.73 -16.19 8.08
CA PRO A 110 0.57 -15.97 9.51
C PRO A 110 1.94 -15.84 10.18
N ILE A 111 2.07 -14.91 11.14
CA ILE A 111 3.26 -14.82 12.00
C ILE A 111 3.39 -16.11 12.82
N PRO A 112 4.52 -16.83 12.74
CA PRO A 112 4.81 -17.98 13.59
C PRO A 112 4.66 -17.65 15.09
N PRO A 113 4.23 -18.60 15.94
CA PRO A 113 4.07 -18.36 17.38
C PRO A 113 5.36 -17.98 18.13
N SER A 114 6.52 -18.09 17.50
CA SER A 114 7.82 -17.82 18.10
C SER A 114 8.18 -16.33 18.19
N HIS A 115 7.52 -15.46 17.41
CA HIS A 115 7.76 -14.02 17.41
C HIS A 115 6.45 -13.24 17.31
N MET A 116 6.48 -11.96 17.71
CA MET A 116 5.28 -11.10 17.77
C MET A 116 5.16 -10.17 16.56
N LEU A 117 6.28 -9.86 15.90
CA LEU A 117 6.35 -8.94 14.77
C LEU A 117 6.72 -9.67 13.47
N GLY A 118 6.07 -9.28 12.37
CA GLY A 118 6.35 -9.82 11.05
C GLY A 118 7.75 -9.48 10.58
N ARG A 119 8.43 -10.47 10.00
CA ARG A 119 9.81 -10.36 9.52
C ARG A 119 10.00 -9.30 8.43
N VAL A 120 11.20 -8.72 8.35
CA VAL A 120 11.55 -7.77 7.27
C VAL A 120 11.82 -8.54 5.98
N ILE A 121 11.21 -8.07 4.89
CA ILE A 121 11.39 -8.60 3.53
C ILE A 121 11.81 -7.46 2.62
N GLY A 122 12.77 -7.71 1.72
CA GLY A 122 13.15 -6.75 0.69
C GLY A 122 12.00 -6.49 -0.28
N CYS A 123 11.31 -5.35 -0.10
CA CYS A 123 10.12 -4.97 -0.87
C CYS A 123 10.04 -3.45 -1.13
N ASP A 124 11.20 -2.80 -1.29
CA ASP A 124 11.31 -1.36 -1.56
C ASP A 124 10.52 -0.50 -0.55
N ASP A 125 10.81 -0.69 0.74
CA ASP A 125 10.12 -0.01 1.85
C ASP A 125 8.59 -0.15 1.79
N TYR A 126 8.10 -1.38 1.56
CA TYR A 126 6.68 -1.73 1.46
C TYR A 126 5.94 -1.07 0.28
N GLN A 127 6.66 -0.48 -0.67
CA GLN A 127 6.09 0.04 -1.91
C GLN A 127 5.81 -1.10 -2.92
N ASP A 128 6.61 -2.17 -2.89
CA ASP A 128 6.39 -3.37 -3.69
C ASP A 128 5.63 -4.44 -2.89
N ALA A 129 4.30 -4.32 -2.91
CA ALA A 129 3.38 -5.28 -2.30
C ALA A 129 3.52 -6.70 -2.88
N ARG A 130 3.89 -6.82 -4.16
CA ARG A 130 4.07 -8.13 -4.80
C ARG A 130 5.31 -8.80 -4.24
N ALA A 131 6.45 -8.11 -4.23
CA ALA A 131 7.70 -8.62 -3.67
C ALA A 131 7.52 -9.00 -2.19
N PHE A 132 6.79 -8.21 -1.40
CA PHE A 132 6.47 -8.57 -0.02
C PHE A 132 5.73 -9.90 0.08
N LEU A 133 4.63 -10.08 -0.67
CA LEU A 133 3.82 -11.28 -0.61
C LEU A 133 4.55 -12.51 -1.19
N THR A 134 5.28 -12.37 -2.30
CA THR A 134 6.04 -13.47 -2.90
C THR A 134 7.30 -13.83 -2.11
N GLY A 135 7.87 -12.86 -1.40
CA GLY A 135 9.00 -13.06 -0.48
C GLY A 135 8.60 -13.73 0.84
N GLY A 136 7.31 -14.00 1.02
CA GLY A 136 6.75 -14.61 2.24
C GLY A 136 6.62 -13.62 3.39
N GLY A 137 6.27 -12.38 3.10
CA GLY A 137 5.89 -11.38 4.09
C GLY A 137 4.75 -11.88 4.98
N GLU A 138 4.76 -11.44 6.23
CA GLU A 138 3.89 -11.96 7.28
C GLU A 138 2.82 -10.94 7.65
N LYS A 139 1.62 -11.42 7.95
CA LYS A 139 0.47 -10.60 8.33
C LYS A 139 0.59 -10.15 9.80
N GLY A 140 0.49 -8.85 10.03
CA GLY A 140 0.52 -8.25 11.37
C GLY A 140 1.42 -7.01 11.43
N ARG A 141 1.76 -6.56 12.66
CA ARG A 141 2.74 -5.48 12.86
C ARG A 141 4.09 -5.95 12.34
N GLN A 142 4.77 -5.14 11.55
CA GLN A 142 6.06 -5.50 10.99
C GLN A 142 7.19 -5.03 11.90
N LEU A 143 8.31 -5.74 11.83
CA LEU A 143 9.57 -5.34 12.46
C LEU A 143 10.22 -4.16 11.71
N GLY A 144 10.01 -4.09 10.39
CA GLY A 144 10.51 -3.00 9.56
C GLY A 144 9.74 -1.71 9.80
N ILE A 145 10.48 -0.60 9.73
CA ILE A 145 9.95 0.76 9.91
C ILE A 145 10.15 1.57 8.63
N LEU A 146 9.32 2.59 8.45
CA LEU A 146 9.52 3.62 7.44
C LEU A 146 10.24 4.80 8.07
N THR A 147 11.29 5.26 7.38
CA THR A 147 12.00 6.49 7.77
C THR A 147 11.30 7.72 7.20
N SER A 148 11.83 8.90 7.45
CA SER A 148 11.24 10.13 6.93
C SER A 148 11.28 10.15 5.39
N GLY A 149 10.14 10.35 4.75
CA GLY A 149 10.01 10.28 3.31
C GLY A 149 8.57 10.25 2.83
N THR A 150 8.40 10.17 1.51
CA THR A 150 7.10 10.01 0.86
C THR A 150 7.09 8.69 0.10
N TYR A 151 6.13 7.83 0.42
CA TYR A 151 6.06 6.46 -0.06
C TYR A 151 4.76 6.18 -0.81
N ARG A 152 4.88 5.41 -1.90
CA ARG A 152 3.75 4.90 -2.68
C ARG A 152 3.34 3.53 -2.18
N ILE A 153 2.58 3.52 -1.09
CA ILE A 153 2.20 2.29 -0.40
C ILE A 153 0.82 1.83 -0.85
N ASN A 154 0.68 0.52 -1.11
CA ASN A 154 -0.62 -0.10 -1.30
C ASN A 154 -1.35 -0.19 0.04
N THR A 155 -2.17 0.81 0.33
CA THR A 155 -2.93 0.94 1.59
C THR A 155 -3.96 -0.16 1.83
N ALA A 156 -4.36 -0.89 0.77
CA ALA A 156 -5.20 -2.06 0.92
C ALA A 156 -4.44 -3.24 1.56
N LEU A 157 -3.13 -3.36 1.29
CA LEU A 157 -2.27 -4.37 1.90
C LEU A 157 -1.63 -3.89 3.20
N PHE A 158 -1.19 -2.63 3.25
CA PHE A 158 -0.41 -2.10 4.37
C PHE A 158 -1.11 -0.91 5.01
N THR A 159 -1.22 -0.96 6.33
CA THR A 159 -1.64 0.17 7.14
C THR A 159 -0.40 0.82 7.73
N VAL A 160 -0.17 2.11 7.44
CA VAL A 160 0.96 2.86 8.03
C VAL A 160 0.47 3.73 9.17
N ILE A 161 1.09 3.53 10.33
CA ILE A 161 0.87 4.33 11.54
C ILE A 161 1.98 5.37 11.62
N THR A 162 1.57 6.63 11.58
CA THR A 162 2.41 7.83 11.70
C THR A 162 1.94 8.63 12.91
N ARG A 163 2.69 9.66 13.30
CA ARG A 163 2.29 10.52 14.42
C ARG A 163 0.89 11.13 14.23
N ARG A 164 0.50 11.38 12.97
CA ARG A 164 -0.79 11.99 12.61
C ARG A 164 -1.99 11.10 12.91
N ASN A 165 -1.87 9.78 12.77
CA ASN A 165 -2.98 8.83 12.94
C ASN A 165 -2.78 7.84 14.09
N ALA A 166 -1.70 7.97 14.88
CA ALA A 166 -1.38 7.11 16.01
C ALA A 166 -2.53 6.98 17.02
N GLU A 167 -3.19 8.09 17.38
CA GLU A 167 -4.29 8.09 18.36
C GLU A 167 -5.48 7.25 17.89
N ALA A 168 -5.83 7.33 16.61
CA ALA A 168 -6.89 6.52 16.01
C ALA A 168 -6.56 5.02 16.00
N MET A 169 -5.27 4.67 16.09
CA MET A 169 -4.75 3.31 16.16
C MET A 169 -4.42 2.87 17.60
N GLY A 170 -4.83 3.64 18.61
CA GLY A 170 -4.62 3.31 20.02
C GLY A 170 -3.17 3.50 20.50
N MET A 171 -2.40 4.35 19.84
CA MET A 171 -1.00 4.61 20.12
C MET A 171 -0.77 6.09 20.45
N SER A 172 0.20 6.38 21.33
CA SER A 172 0.58 7.76 21.63
C SER A 172 1.47 8.32 20.52
N PRO A 173 1.20 9.53 20.00
CA PRO A 173 2.03 10.17 18.97
C PRO A 173 3.53 10.28 19.34
N ASN A 174 3.85 10.36 20.64
CA ASN A 174 5.21 10.48 21.12
C ASN A 174 6.02 9.16 21.03
N GLU A 175 5.36 8.01 20.86
CA GLU A 175 6.01 6.71 20.68
C GLU A 175 6.67 6.58 19.30
N LEU A 176 6.26 7.40 18.34
CA LEU A 176 6.79 7.40 16.96
C LEU A 176 7.87 8.46 16.74
N THR A 177 8.27 9.17 17.78
CA THR A 177 9.26 10.26 17.68
C THR A 177 10.68 9.72 17.81
N ILE A 178 11.59 10.21 16.97
CA ILE A 178 13.01 9.84 17.05
C ILE A 178 13.64 10.60 18.22
N TYR A 179 14.15 9.86 19.20
CA TYR A 179 14.88 10.42 20.34
C TYR A 179 16.39 10.31 20.12
N ARG A 180 17.09 11.43 20.34
CA ARG A 180 18.55 11.46 20.35
C ARG A 180 19.06 11.33 21.77
N VAL A 181 19.79 10.27 22.05
CA VAL A 181 20.52 10.12 23.31
C VAL A 181 21.77 11.00 23.26
N VAL A 182 21.94 11.86 24.25
CA VAL A 182 23.12 12.73 24.36
C VAL A 182 24.36 11.91 24.75
N PRO A 183 25.58 12.40 24.43
CA PRO A 183 26.79 11.79 24.96
C PRO A 183 26.76 11.66 26.48
N ASP A 184 27.45 10.65 27.01
CA ASP A 184 27.59 10.37 28.45
C ASP A 184 26.28 10.01 29.19
N ALA A 185 25.21 9.69 28.45
CA ALA A 185 23.98 9.15 29.02
C ALA A 185 23.95 7.61 28.97
N VAL A 186 23.31 7.00 29.96
CA VAL A 186 23.03 5.55 29.99
C VAL A 186 21.55 5.33 29.70
N GLY A 187 21.26 4.50 28.70
CA GLY A 187 19.90 4.05 28.37
C GLY A 187 19.72 2.56 28.65
N ILE A 188 18.51 2.17 29.02
CA ILE A 188 18.11 0.76 29.13
C ILE A 188 17.05 0.53 28.06
N VAL A 189 17.26 -0.49 27.22
CA VAL A 189 16.29 -0.92 26.19
C VAL A 189 15.80 -2.30 26.58
N THR A 190 14.48 -2.47 26.65
CA THR A 190 13.83 -3.76 26.88
C THR A 190 13.17 -4.19 25.57
N THR A 191 13.60 -5.30 25.00
CA THR A 191 12.93 -5.92 23.85
C THR A 191 11.87 -6.89 24.36
N LEU A 192 10.71 -6.90 23.69
CA LEU A 192 9.60 -7.82 23.98
C LEU A 192 9.51 -8.97 22.97
N ASP A 193 10.31 -8.89 21.91
CA ASP A 193 10.39 -9.85 20.82
C ASP A 193 11.88 -10.16 20.57
N GLY A 194 12.19 -11.41 20.24
CA GLY A 194 13.55 -11.93 20.09
C GLY A 194 13.70 -13.37 20.57
N ILE A 195 14.90 -13.93 20.37
CA ILE A 195 15.19 -15.32 20.75
C ILE A 195 15.15 -15.46 22.28
N PRO A 196 14.40 -16.44 22.84
CA PRO A 196 14.35 -16.65 24.28
C PRO A 196 15.70 -17.12 24.83
N ILE A 197 16.01 -16.68 26.05
CA ILE A 197 17.21 -17.12 26.80
C ILE A 197 17.04 -18.57 27.22
N GLU A 198 18.11 -19.37 27.18
CA GLU A 198 18.06 -20.77 27.61
C GLU A 198 17.77 -20.88 29.12
N PRO A 199 17.02 -21.92 29.56
CA PRO A 199 16.70 -22.10 30.97
C PRO A 199 17.97 -22.18 31.84
N GLY A 200 18.11 -21.24 32.78
CA GLY A 200 19.24 -21.18 33.71
C GLY A 200 20.31 -20.14 33.35
N GLU A 201 20.21 -19.51 32.18
CA GLU A 201 21.08 -18.40 31.82
C GLU A 201 20.48 -17.03 32.23
N ILE A 202 21.36 -16.06 32.49
CA ILE A 202 20.99 -14.69 32.90
C ILE A 202 21.28 -13.68 31.76
N ALA A 203 22.08 -14.09 30.77
CA ALA A 203 22.42 -13.29 29.60
C ALA A 203 22.08 -14.09 28.33
N GLY A 204 21.60 -13.39 27.29
CA GLY A 204 21.33 -14.00 26.00
C GLY A 204 22.61 -14.33 25.22
N PRO A 205 22.51 -15.12 24.14
CA PRO A 205 23.64 -15.50 23.31
C PRO A 205 24.26 -14.28 22.59
N VAL A 206 25.55 -14.35 22.29
CA VAL A 206 26.21 -13.33 21.46
C VAL A 206 25.80 -13.55 20.00
N ILE A 207 25.19 -12.53 19.40
CA ILE A 207 24.72 -12.58 18.01
C ILE A 207 25.80 -11.99 17.10
N PRO A 208 26.39 -12.78 16.18
CA PRO A 208 27.35 -12.26 15.20
C PRO A 208 26.70 -11.24 14.26
N GLU A 209 27.45 -10.23 13.80
CA GLU A 209 27.01 -9.29 12.75
C GLU A 209 25.75 -8.46 13.07
N HIS A 210 25.52 -8.22 14.37
CA HIS A 210 24.36 -7.53 14.91
C HIS A 210 24.36 -5.99 14.73
N ASP A 211 25.36 -5.46 14.01
CA ASP A 211 25.54 -4.05 13.65
C ASP A 211 25.10 -3.03 14.72
N ASN A 212 25.56 -3.23 15.97
CA ASN A 212 25.22 -2.36 17.10
C ASN A 212 23.71 -2.08 17.26
N PHE A 213 22.88 -3.13 17.24
CA PHE A 213 21.42 -3.03 17.47
C PHE A 213 20.64 -2.37 16.32
N GLN A 214 21.28 -2.17 15.15
CA GLN A 214 20.60 -1.61 13.97
C GLN A 214 19.79 -2.64 13.19
N ASP A 215 20.14 -3.93 13.31
CA ASP A 215 19.40 -5.02 12.66
C ASP A 215 18.51 -5.75 13.67
N ALA A 216 17.28 -5.24 13.81
CA ALA A 216 16.29 -5.81 14.72
C ALA A 216 15.92 -7.26 14.40
N GLN A 217 16.09 -7.72 13.15
CA GLN A 217 15.70 -9.06 12.72
C GLN A 217 16.69 -10.13 13.18
N ARG A 218 17.91 -9.73 13.55
CA ARG A 218 18.93 -10.66 14.04
C ARG A 218 18.78 -11.01 15.53
N PHE A 219 17.90 -10.33 16.28
CA PHE A 219 17.67 -10.54 17.72
C PHE A 219 16.81 -11.77 18.03
#